data_AF-A0A8J3KTF0-F1
#
_entry.id   AF-A0A8J3KTF0-F1
#
_cell.length_a   1.000
_cell.length_b   1.000
_cell.length_c   1.000
_cell.angle_alpha   90.00
_cell.angle_beta   90.00
_cell.angle_gamma   90.00
#
_symmetry.space_group_name_H-M   'P 1'
#
loop_
_entity.id
_entity.type
_entity.pdbx_description
1 polymer ?
#
loop_
_entity_poly.entity_id
_entity_poly.type
_entity_poly.pdbx_seq_one_letter_code
_entity_poly.pdbx_strand_id
1 'polypeptide(L)'
;MPVEPMPTGEYRVIQQRQPDPHHPATEAATRSGGLIGAFDYGEPARPAGSGDVVAAAYEAEAREGRGWSIGDFRLLTMLVGALIGAGIAWTSKPHPMTFVVVAALLGAAAGESFGFGLSRWAEVRRLHVIVRWRVWVSMLTVLAVAGGLVWATPFVLGNKGGVDNLTDRGIALSALAIIGGMTSAATLGAVKQVVADPLPGTPGQQLDALLRLRRMCSRMLSQLGILVLLVMAVNATALGFGAELDKGVVLYSGVVASFVVGTMFAPTAATLRRRGQLYLERHFSLDQVPTGELIEAAENKGKLEKLLGLDQTTFGELKAGLVVLSPVVAGLIAVMIQEVK
;
A
#
# COMPACT_ATOMS: atom_id res chain seq x y z
N MET A 1 -11.97 -36.84 3.11
CA MET A 1 -10.99 -36.26 2.17
C MET A 1 -11.63 -35.06 1.53
N PRO A 2 -11.02 -33.86 1.58
CA PRO A 2 -11.61 -32.69 0.94
C PRO A 2 -11.41 -32.81 -0.57
N VAL A 3 -12.49 -32.69 -1.33
CA VAL A 3 -12.49 -32.68 -2.79
C VAL A 3 -12.84 -31.26 -3.22
N GLU A 4 -11.90 -30.58 -3.87
CA GLU A 4 -12.07 -29.24 -4.41
C GLU A 4 -12.42 -29.35 -5.89
N PRO A 5 -13.57 -28.81 -6.35
CA PRO A 5 -13.97 -28.92 -7.75
C PRO A 5 -13.28 -27.87 -8.63
N MET A 6 -12.65 -28.32 -9.72
CA MET A 6 -12.14 -27.47 -10.81
C MET A 6 -13.03 -27.57 -12.07
N PRO A 7 -13.03 -26.56 -12.96
CA PRO A 7 -14.07 -26.33 -13.98
C PRO A 7 -13.86 -27.11 -15.29
N THR A 8 -13.09 -28.19 -15.26
CA THR A 8 -12.89 -29.11 -16.39
C THR A 8 -12.92 -30.51 -15.79
N GLY A 9 -13.95 -31.29 -16.08
CA GLY A 9 -14.35 -32.53 -15.39
C GLY A 9 -13.38 -33.73 -15.47
N GLU A 10 -12.08 -33.49 -15.33
CA GLU A 10 -11.07 -34.52 -15.12
C GLU A 10 -10.74 -34.63 -13.63
N TYR A 11 -11.10 -35.77 -13.04
CA TYR A 11 -10.72 -36.10 -11.67
C TYR A 11 -9.30 -36.67 -11.69
N ARG A 12 -8.31 -35.87 -11.26
CA ARG A 12 -6.96 -36.37 -11.02
C ARG A 12 -6.89 -37.01 -9.64
N VAL A 13 -6.91 -38.35 -9.59
CA VAL A 13 -6.68 -39.10 -8.35
C VAL A 13 -5.21 -38.91 -7.94
N ILE A 14 -4.98 -38.17 -6.86
CA ILE A 14 -3.67 -38.11 -6.21
C ILE A 14 -3.47 -39.46 -5.50
N GLN A 15 -2.80 -40.40 -6.16
CA GLN A 15 -2.31 -41.61 -5.52
C GLN A 15 -1.23 -41.21 -4.51
N GLN A 16 -1.62 -41.17 -3.23
CA GLN A 16 -0.71 -41.05 -2.12
C GLN A 16 0.18 -42.29 -2.12
N ARG A 17 1.45 -42.14 -2.47
CA ARG A 17 2.43 -43.23 -2.54
C ARG A 17 2.59 -43.81 -1.14
N GLN A 18 1.96 -44.96 -0.90
CA GLN A 18 2.06 -45.68 0.37
C GLN A 18 3.51 -46.20 0.49
N PRO A 19 4.23 -45.90 1.58
CA PRO A 19 5.60 -46.36 1.77
C PRO A 19 5.61 -47.89 1.82
N ASP A 20 6.41 -48.50 0.96
CA ASP A 20 6.55 -49.95 0.87
C ASP A 20 7.25 -50.50 2.14
N PRO A 21 6.56 -51.32 2.97
CA PRO A 21 7.11 -51.83 4.22
C PRO A 21 8.15 -52.95 4.01
N HIS A 22 8.46 -53.34 2.78
CA HIS A 22 9.37 -54.44 2.47
C HIS A 22 10.69 -54.03 1.79
N HIS A 23 11.06 -52.74 1.81
CA HIS A 23 12.41 -52.34 1.39
C HIS A 23 13.42 -52.47 2.54
N PRO A 24 14.39 -53.40 2.47
CA PRO A 24 15.46 -53.49 3.44
C PRO A 24 16.36 -52.25 3.35
N ALA A 25 16.71 -51.71 4.52
CA ALA A 25 17.62 -50.58 4.65
C ALA A 25 18.93 -50.87 3.92
N THR A 26 19.27 -50.02 2.96
CA THR A 26 20.53 -50.12 2.22
C THR A 26 21.68 -49.87 3.19
N GLU A 27 22.55 -50.87 3.33
CA GLU A 27 23.75 -50.84 4.15
C GLU A 27 24.63 -49.63 3.82
N ALA A 28 25.16 -49.02 4.89
CA ALA A 28 26.08 -47.90 4.82
C ALA A 28 27.38 -48.29 4.10
N ALA A 29 27.51 -47.84 2.85
CA ALA A 29 28.76 -47.92 2.11
C ALA A 29 29.78 -46.94 2.68
N THR A 30 30.85 -47.49 3.24
CA THR A 30 32.08 -46.79 3.66
C THR A 30 32.95 -46.36 2.47
N ARG A 31 33.57 -45.18 2.62
CA ARG A 31 34.70 -44.56 1.86
C ARG A 31 34.31 -44.02 0.46
N SER A 32 34.74 -42.85 0.00
CA SER A 32 36.07 -42.22 0.09
C SER A 32 36.02 -40.74 -0.37
N GLY A 33 37.10 -40.01 -0.09
CA GLY A 33 37.29 -38.55 -0.17
C GLY A 33 36.75 -37.79 -1.38
N GLY A 34 36.15 -36.64 -1.08
CA GLY A 34 35.90 -35.54 -2.01
C GLY A 34 35.60 -34.29 -1.18
N LEU A 35 36.43 -33.25 -1.35
CA LEU A 35 36.29 -31.96 -0.66
C LEU A 35 34.87 -31.37 -0.84
N ILE A 36 34.09 -31.39 0.25
CA ILE A 36 32.89 -30.55 0.40
C ILE A 36 33.15 -29.65 1.60
N GLY A 37 33.34 -28.37 1.31
CA GLY A 37 33.58 -27.33 2.30
C GLY A 37 32.38 -27.11 3.20
N ALA A 38 32.59 -27.38 4.50
CA ALA A 38 32.28 -26.50 5.61
C ALA A 38 30.94 -25.73 5.59
N PHE A 39 29.86 -26.43 5.90
CA PHE A 39 28.80 -25.88 6.76
C PHE A 39 28.41 -26.96 7.77
N ASP A 40 29.34 -27.21 8.70
CA ASP A 40 29.08 -28.00 9.89
C ASP A 40 28.23 -27.13 10.84
N TYR A 41 26.90 -27.30 10.78
CA TYR A 41 25.99 -26.79 11.80
C TYR A 41 26.08 -27.70 13.01
N GLY A 42 27.22 -27.67 13.70
CA GLY A 42 27.29 -28.16 15.07
C GLY A 42 26.35 -27.31 15.91
N GLU A 43 25.12 -27.79 16.16
CA GLU A 43 24.24 -27.21 17.16
C GLU A 43 25.01 -27.20 18.49
N PRO A 44 25.37 -26.04 19.05
CA PRO A 44 25.97 -26.00 20.36
C PRO A 44 24.97 -26.59 21.35
N ALA A 45 25.40 -27.58 22.12
CA ALA A 45 24.61 -28.23 23.15
C ALA A 45 23.88 -27.18 23.98
N ARG A 46 22.56 -27.06 23.77
CA ARG A 46 21.72 -26.12 24.51
C ARG A 46 21.80 -26.50 26.00
N PRO A 47 22.25 -25.58 26.88
CA PRO A 47 22.18 -25.83 28.32
C PRO A 47 20.72 -26.05 28.72
N ALA A 48 20.48 -27.05 29.56
CA ALA A 48 19.17 -27.46 30.07
C ALA A 48 18.56 -26.43 31.06
N GLY A 49 18.43 -25.17 30.63
CA GLY A 49 17.77 -24.08 31.34
C GLY A 49 16.41 -23.74 30.72
N SER A 50 15.60 -24.75 30.41
CA SER A 50 14.29 -24.60 29.74
C SER A 50 13.22 -23.88 30.57
N GLY A 51 13.43 -23.69 31.87
CA GLY A 51 12.50 -22.97 32.75
C GLY A 51 12.47 -21.46 32.50
N ASP A 52 13.63 -20.83 32.31
CA ASP A 52 13.73 -19.37 32.16
C ASP A 52 13.31 -18.88 30.78
N VAL A 53 13.52 -19.67 29.73
CA VAL A 53 13.08 -19.32 28.37
C VAL A 53 11.56 -19.40 28.25
N VAL A 54 10.93 -20.38 28.91
CA VAL A 54 9.48 -20.51 28.94
C VAL A 54 8.85 -19.41 29.81
N ALA A 55 9.44 -19.09 30.96
CA ALA A 55 8.98 -17.97 31.78
C ALA A 55 9.15 -16.62 31.07
N ALA A 56 10.27 -16.39 30.38
CA ALA A 56 10.48 -15.19 29.56
C ALA A 56 9.54 -15.12 28.35
N ALA A 57 9.22 -16.27 27.72
CA ALA A 57 8.21 -16.34 26.67
C ALA A 57 6.82 -16.02 27.18
N TYR A 58 6.41 -16.57 28.34
CA TYR A 58 5.14 -16.25 28.99
C TYR A 58 5.06 -14.78 29.44
N GLU A 59 6.15 -14.19 29.94
CA GLU A 59 6.19 -12.76 30.28
C GLU A 59 6.14 -11.87 29.03
N ALA A 60 6.78 -12.28 27.93
CA ALA A 60 6.69 -11.57 26.65
C ALA A 60 5.27 -11.64 26.08
N GLU A 61 4.64 -12.81 26.11
CA GLU A 61 3.28 -13.06 25.64
C GLU A 61 2.24 -12.35 26.54
N ALA A 62 2.46 -12.29 27.85
CA ALA A 62 1.63 -11.54 28.80
C ALA A 62 1.79 -10.01 28.67
N ARG A 63 2.94 -9.53 28.21
CA ARG A 63 3.15 -8.10 27.85
C ARG A 63 2.54 -7.77 26.49
N GLU A 64 2.58 -8.70 25.53
CA GLU A 64 1.87 -8.55 24.25
C GLU A 64 0.35 -8.58 24.43
N GLY A 65 -0.17 -9.40 25.34
CA GLY A 65 -1.60 -9.46 25.67
C GLY A 65 -2.15 -8.22 26.42
N ARG A 66 -1.29 -7.33 26.91
CA ARG A 66 -1.68 -6.07 27.58
C ARG A 66 -1.50 -4.83 26.70
N GLY A 67 -0.82 -4.94 25.56
CA GLY A 67 -0.68 -3.86 24.59
C GLY A 67 -1.88 -3.84 23.65
N TRP A 68 -2.42 -2.65 23.35
CA TRP A 68 -3.38 -2.52 22.26
C TRP A 68 -2.83 -3.14 20.98
N SER A 69 -3.56 -4.11 20.42
CA SER A 69 -3.14 -4.69 19.15
C SER A 69 -3.21 -3.60 18.06
N ILE A 70 -2.33 -3.70 17.06
CA ILE A 70 -2.37 -2.80 15.90
C ILE A 70 -3.74 -2.85 15.22
N GLY A 71 -4.44 -3.98 15.33
CA GLY A 71 -5.82 -4.16 14.86
C GLY A 71 -6.81 -3.28 15.62
N ASP A 72 -6.74 -3.26 16.96
CA ASP A 72 -7.67 -2.48 17.80
C ASP A 72 -7.52 -0.99 17.56
N PHE A 73 -6.29 -0.50 17.43
CA PHE A 73 -6.05 0.90 17.13
C PHE A 73 -6.65 1.30 15.77
N ARG A 74 -6.49 0.46 14.74
CA ARG A 74 -7.07 0.71 13.41
C ARG A 74 -8.59 0.69 13.43
N LEU A 75 -9.18 -0.27 14.16
CA LEU A 75 -10.63 -0.35 14.33
C LEU A 75 -11.15 0.90 15.03
N LEU A 76 -10.48 1.34 16.09
CA LEU A 76 -10.84 2.55 16.83
C LEU A 76 -10.76 3.80 15.96
N THR A 77 -9.67 3.99 15.20
CA THR A 77 -9.55 5.15 14.30
C THR A 77 -10.58 5.11 13.19
N MET A 78 -10.91 3.93 12.66
CA MET A 78 -11.98 3.73 11.68
C MET A 78 -13.35 4.12 12.25
N LEU A 79 -13.69 3.64 13.45
CA LEU A 79 -14.97 3.96 14.12
C LEU A 79 -15.08 5.45 14.46
N VAL A 80 -14.02 6.05 15.00
CA VAL A 80 -13.98 7.49 15.31
C VAL A 80 -14.14 8.31 14.03
N GLY A 81 -13.42 7.94 12.96
CA GLY A 81 -13.55 8.60 11.66
C GLY A 81 -14.97 8.49 11.12
N ALA A 82 -15.60 7.31 11.20
CA ALA A 82 -16.98 7.10 10.76
C ALA A 82 -17.98 7.97 11.52
N LEU A 83 -17.82 8.07 12.84
CA LEU A 83 -18.66 8.93 13.69
C LEU A 83 -18.49 10.41 13.36
N ILE A 84 -17.25 10.87 13.11
CA ILE A 84 -16.99 12.26 12.71
C ILE A 84 -17.62 12.55 11.34
N GLY A 85 -17.42 11.68 10.35
CA GLY A 85 -18.01 11.82 9.02
C GLY A 85 -19.53 11.85 9.04
N ALA A 86 -20.14 10.90 9.77
CA ALA A 86 -21.59 10.87 10.00
C ALA A 86 -22.07 12.13 10.73
N GLY A 87 -21.35 12.58 11.75
CA GLY A 87 -21.67 13.80 12.51
C GLY A 87 -21.66 15.06 11.63
N ILE A 88 -20.64 15.23 10.77
CA ILE A 88 -20.59 16.33 9.80
C ILE A 88 -21.83 16.29 8.89
N ALA A 89 -22.17 15.12 8.34
CA ALA A 89 -23.37 14.96 7.51
C ALA A 89 -24.69 15.07 8.29
N TRP A 90 -24.69 14.81 9.60
CA TRP A 90 -25.88 14.97 10.44
C TRP A 90 -26.11 16.43 10.85
N THR A 91 -25.14 17.32 10.70
CA THR A 91 -25.36 18.76 10.93
C THR A 91 -25.96 19.47 9.72
N SER A 92 -25.97 18.82 8.55
CA SER A 92 -26.45 19.40 7.30
C SER A 92 -27.93 19.17 7.02
N LYS A 93 -28.81 20.15 7.26
CA LYS A 93 -30.21 20.05 6.80
C LYS A 93 -30.30 20.27 5.27
N PRO A 94 -31.07 19.46 4.51
CA PRO A 94 -31.69 18.18 4.86
C PRO A 94 -30.68 17.01 4.97
N HIS A 95 -30.99 15.97 5.77
CA HIS A 95 -30.13 14.80 6.08
C HIS A 95 -30.57 13.51 5.35
N PRO A 96 -30.35 13.40 4.03
CA PRO A 96 -30.62 12.14 3.34
C PRO A 96 -29.67 11.06 3.87
N MET A 97 -30.22 9.90 4.19
CA MET A 97 -29.45 8.79 4.76
C MET A 97 -28.29 8.36 3.86
N THR A 98 -28.41 8.50 2.54
CA THR A 98 -27.33 8.18 1.59
C THR A 98 -26.10 9.07 1.79
N PHE A 99 -26.27 10.38 1.99
CA PHE A 99 -25.14 11.29 2.27
C PHE A 99 -24.48 10.97 3.61
N VAL A 100 -25.28 10.69 4.65
CA VAL A 100 -24.76 10.30 5.98
C VAL A 100 -23.97 9.01 5.90
N VAL A 101 -24.48 7.98 5.21
CA VAL A 101 -23.79 6.71 5.02
C VAL A 101 -22.48 6.88 4.24
N VAL A 102 -22.49 7.63 3.14
CA VAL A 102 -21.28 7.85 2.33
C VAL A 102 -20.24 8.69 3.09
N ALA A 103 -20.67 9.70 3.85
CA ALA A 103 -19.79 10.47 4.72
C ALA A 103 -19.21 9.64 5.86
N ALA A 104 -19.99 8.73 6.45
CA ALA A 104 -19.51 7.79 7.45
C ALA A 104 -18.48 6.81 6.86
N LEU A 105 -18.70 6.30 5.64
CA LEU A 105 -17.74 5.46 4.93
C LEU A 105 -16.46 6.22 4.60
N LEU A 106 -16.55 7.46 4.14
CA LEU A 106 -15.38 8.32 3.93
C LEU A 106 -14.60 8.51 5.22
N GLY A 107 -15.30 8.81 6.32
CA GLY A 107 -14.69 8.95 7.64
C GLY A 107 -14.03 7.66 8.12
N ALA A 108 -14.67 6.51 7.91
CA ALA A 108 -14.11 5.19 8.21
C ALA A 108 -12.81 4.95 7.43
N ALA A 109 -12.83 5.18 6.11
CA ALA A 109 -11.66 5.02 5.24
C ALA A 109 -10.53 6.00 5.59
N ALA A 110 -10.86 7.25 5.95
CA ALA A 110 -9.89 8.22 6.42
C ALA A 110 -9.25 7.77 7.75
N GLY A 111 -10.05 7.27 8.68
CA GLY A 111 -9.58 6.71 9.96
C GLY A 111 -8.74 5.44 9.78
N GLU A 112 -9.11 4.57 8.85
CA GLU A 112 -8.32 3.38 8.49
C GLU A 112 -6.97 3.79 7.87
N SER A 113 -6.98 4.72 6.91
CA SER A 113 -5.76 5.25 6.29
C SER A 113 -4.86 5.91 7.34
N PHE A 114 -5.45 6.64 8.29
CA PHE A 114 -4.74 7.26 9.40
C PHE A 114 -3.99 6.20 10.23
N GLY A 115 -4.72 5.20 10.74
CA GLY A 115 -4.15 4.12 11.56
C GLY A 115 -3.17 3.23 10.79
N PHE A 116 -3.45 2.98 9.51
CA PHE A 116 -2.54 2.27 8.62
C PHE A 116 -1.22 3.02 8.46
N GLY A 117 -1.28 4.30 8.10
CA GLY A 117 -0.11 5.16 7.95
C GLY A 117 0.76 5.19 9.21
N LEU A 118 0.16 5.39 10.40
CA LEU A 118 0.92 5.37 11.66
C LEU A 118 1.60 4.03 11.95
N SER A 119 0.89 2.92 11.74
CA SER A 119 1.47 1.58 11.96
C SER A 119 2.66 1.31 11.03
N ARG A 120 2.57 1.76 9.77
CA ARG A 120 3.62 1.60 8.77
C ARG A 120 4.78 2.56 8.96
N TRP A 121 4.51 3.79 9.43
CA TRP A 121 5.54 4.72 9.84
C TRP A 121 6.47 4.11 10.92
N ALA A 122 5.89 3.46 11.93
CA ALA A 122 6.65 2.79 12.98
C ALA A 122 7.54 1.66 12.42
N GLU A 123 7.04 0.91 11.44
CA GLU A 123 7.77 -0.15 10.75
C GLU A 123 8.94 0.41 9.91
N VAL A 124 8.72 1.49 9.16
CA VAL A 124 9.77 2.15 8.36
C VAL A 124 10.86 2.72 9.26
N ARG A 125 10.49 3.29 10.42
CA ARG A 125 11.44 3.81 11.41
C ARG A 125 12.34 2.73 12.02
N ARG A 126 11.91 1.46 12.02
CA ARG A 126 12.75 0.34 12.47
C ARG A 126 13.80 -0.05 11.42
N LEU A 127 13.56 0.23 10.14
CA LEU A 127 14.49 -0.08 9.06
C LEU A 127 15.64 0.92 8.95
N HIS A 128 15.35 2.21 9.17
CA HIS A 128 16.37 3.26 9.04
C HIS A 128 16.04 4.50 9.88
N VAL A 129 17.07 5.30 10.17
CA VAL A 129 16.92 6.58 10.86
C VAL A 129 16.30 7.60 9.90
N ILE A 130 15.07 8.01 10.17
CA ILE A 130 14.32 8.97 9.34
C ILE A 130 14.68 10.39 9.76
N VAL A 131 15.04 11.24 8.80
CA VAL A 131 15.28 12.67 9.02
C VAL A 131 13.94 13.39 8.95
N ARG A 132 13.36 13.69 10.11
CA ARG A 132 12.01 14.25 10.24
C ARG A 132 11.77 15.45 9.31
N TRP A 133 12.74 16.36 9.19
CA TRP A 133 12.61 17.56 8.35
C TRP A 133 12.30 17.24 6.87
N ARG A 134 12.93 16.21 6.28
CA ARG A 134 12.70 15.83 4.87
C ARG A 134 11.27 15.32 4.66
N VAL A 135 10.74 14.57 5.62
CA VAL A 135 9.36 14.09 5.59
C VAL A 135 8.39 15.25 5.75
N TRP A 136 8.65 16.18 6.68
CA TRP A 136 7.83 17.38 6.85
C TRP A 136 7.78 18.22 5.58
N VAL A 137 8.91 18.43 4.90
CA VAL A 137 8.94 19.13 3.61
C VAL A 137 8.09 18.39 2.58
N SER A 138 8.22 17.06 2.46
CA SER A 138 7.38 16.28 1.54
C SER A 138 5.88 16.40 1.86
N MET A 139 5.52 16.34 3.15
CA MET A 139 4.13 16.45 3.58
C MET A 139 3.58 17.87 3.32
N LEU A 140 4.37 18.90 3.60
CA LEU A 140 4.02 20.29 3.33
C LEU A 140 3.87 20.54 1.83
N THR A 141 4.70 19.96 0.97
CA THR A 141 4.52 20.09 -0.49
C THR A 141 3.20 19.47 -0.95
N VAL A 142 2.82 18.32 -0.40
CA VAL A 142 1.55 17.66 -0.71
C VAL A 142 0.37 18.49 -0.23
N LEU A 143 0.45 19.04 0.98
CA LEU A 143 -0.57 19.94 1.53
C LEU A 143 -0.67 21.25 0.74
N ALA A 144 0.46 21.81 0.32
CA ALA A 144 0.49 23.02 -0.51
C ALA A 144 -0.13 22.77 -1.89
N VAL A 145 0.17 21.62 -2.52
CA VAL A 145 -0.46 21.22 -3.78
C VAL A 145 -1.96 20.99 -3.60
N ALA A 146 -2.36 20.23 -2.57
CA ALA A 146 -3.77 19.96 -2.29
C ALA A 146 -4.54 21.26 -1.97
N GLY A 147 -4.00 22.11 -1.08
CA GLY A 147 -4.58 23.40 -0.73
C GLY A 147 -4.62 24.37 -1.90
N GLY A 148 -3.57 24.42 -2.72
CA GLY A 148 -3.53 25.22 -3.94
C GLY A 148 -4.56 24.79 -4.98
N LEU A 149 -4.77 23.48 -5.15
CA LEU A 149 -5.80 22.95 -6.06
C LEU A 149 -7.22 23.22 -5.52
N VAL A 150 -7.45 23.06 -4.22
CA VAL A 150 -8.73 23.42 -3.59
C VAL A 150 -9.00 24.92 -3.75
N TRP A 151 -7.98 25.77 -3.53
CA TRP A 151 -8.07 27.23 -3.72
C TRP A 151 -8.28 27.63 -5.18
N ALA A 152 -7.78 26.85 -6.14
CA ALA A 152 -7.96 27.08 -7.56
C ALA A 152 -9.37 26.72 -8.07
N THR A 153 -10.12 25.89 -7.35
CA THR A 153 -11.48 25.44 -7.73
C THR A 153 -12.41 26.56 -8.24
N PRO A 154 -12.61 27.71 -7.53
CA PRO A 154 -13.49 28.77 -8.00
C PRO A 154 -13.03 29.42 -9.32
N PHE A 155 -11.72 29.42 -9.60
CA PHE A 155 -11.16 29.98 -10.83
C PHE A 155 -11.35 29.03 -12.03
N VAL A 156 -11.33 27.72 -11.80
CA VAL A 156 -11.45 26.71 -12.86
C VAL A 156 -12.91 26.48 -13.26
N LEU A 157 -13.80 26.35 -12.28
CA LEU A 157 -15.22 26.05 -12.55
C LEU A 157 -16.05 27.31 -12.80
N GLY A 158 -15.54 28.48 -12.40
CA GLY A 158 -16.21 29.77 -12.52
C GLY A 158 -17.40 29.87 -11.55
N ASN A 159 -17.64 31.07 -10.99
CA ASN A 159 -18.88 31.35 -10.27
C ASN A 159 -20.01 31.58 -11.29
N LYS A 160 -20.43 30.54 -12.00
CA LYS A 160 -21.64 30.60 -12.82
C LYS A 160 -22.85 30.56 -11.87
N GLY A 161 -23.55 31.69 -11.73
CA GLY A 161 -24.89 31.72 -11.11
C GLY A 161 -24.97 32.09 -9.62
N GLY A 162 -23.88 32.44 -8.94
CA GLY A 162 -23.94 32.80 -7.51
C GLY A 162 -24.16 31.60 -6.58
N VAL A 163 -23.95 30.39 -7.08
CA VAL A 163 -23.98 29.15 -6.31
C VAL A 163 -22.58 28.85 -5.81
N ASP A 164 -22.44 28.65 -4.49
CA ASP A 164 -21.16 28.37 -3.86
C ASP A 164 -20.59 27.04 -4.37
N ASN A 165 -19.51 27.14 -5.16
CA ASN A 165 -18.80 26.00 -5.73
C ASN A 165 -18.18 25.06 -4.67
N LEU A 166 -18.00 25.54 -3.44
CA LEU A 166 -17.62 24.74 -2.29
C LEU A 166 -18.62 24.96 -1.16
N THR A 167 -19.34 23.90 -0.79
CA THR A 167 -20.09 23.90 0.46
C THR A 167 -19.14 23.74 1.65
N ASP A 168 -19.41 24.41 2.78
CA ASP A 168 -18.68 24.22 4.04
C ASP A 168 -18.55 22.73 4.42
N ARG A 169 -19.55 21.94 4.04
CA ARG A 169 -19.63 20.48 4.23
C ARG A 169 -18.60 19.74 3.38
N GLY A 170 -18.49 20.09 2.09
CA GLY A 170 -17.48 19.55 1.19
C GLY A 170 -16.07 19.89 1.68
N ILE A 171 -15.86 21.09 2.21
CA ILE A 171 -14.59 21.51 2.83
C ILE A 171 -14.30 20.65 4.06
N ALA A 172 -15.26 20.48 4.98
CA ALA A 172 -15.07 19.69 6.19
C ALA A 172 -14.77 18.20 5.90
N LEU A 173 -15.50 17.59 4.97
CA LEU A 173 -15.28 16.19 4.57
C LEU A 173 -13.97 16.02 3.79
N SER A 174 -13.58 17.01 2.98
CA SER A 174 -12.26 17.03 2.32
C SER A 174 -11.14 17.17 3.35
N ALA A 175 -11.30 18.02 4.38
CA ALA A 175 -10.34 18.15 5.47
C ALA A 175 -10.16 16.82 6.23
N LEU A 176 -11.27 16.11 6.48
CA LEU A 176 -11.23 14.77 7.08
C LEU A 176 -10.44 13.79 6.22
N ALA A 177 -10.68 13.77 4.91
CA ALA A 177 -9.93 12.94 3.96
C ALA A 177 -8.44 13.31 3.92
N ILE A 178 -8.11 14.61 3.91
CA ILE A 178 -6.73 15.11 3.95
C ILE A 178 -6.04 14.63 5.24
N ILE A 179 -6.70 14.72 6.40
CA ILE A 179 -6.14 14.23 7.67
C ILE A 179 -5.84 12.73 7.61
N GLY A 180 -6.75 11.92 7.08
CA GLY A 180 -6.52 10.49 6.86
C GLY A 180 -5.34 10.22 5.91
N GLY A 181 -5.28 10.96 4.79
CA GLY A 181 -4.23 10.84 3.79
C GLY A 181 -2.85 11.36 4.22
N MET A 182 -2.78 12.29 5.18
CA MET A 182 -1.53 12.89 5.64
C MET A 182 -0.57 11.86 6.24
N THR A 183 -1.04 10.91 7.05
CA THR A 183 -0.16 9.89 7.64
C THR A 183 0.37 8.93 6.57
N SER A 184 -0.44 8.65 5.54
CA SER A 184 -0.01 7.92 4.35
C SER A 184 1.04 8.71 3.56
N ALA A 185 0.86 10.03 3.42
CA ALA A 185 1.86 10.90 2.79
C ALA A 185 3.20 10.91 3.54
N ALA A 186 3.14 11.06 4.87
CA ALA A 186 4.32 11.01 5.71
C ALA A 186 5.05 9.67 5.55
N THR A 187 4.31 8.56 5.57
CA THR A 187 4.89 7.22 5.42
C THR A 187 5.53 7.02 4.05
N LEU A 188 4.89 7.44 2.96
CA LEU A 188 5.50 7.41 1.62
C LEU A 188 6.77 8.28 1.56
N GLY A 189 6.74 9.46 2.18
CA GLY A 189 7.91 10.33 2.30
C GLY A 189 9.07 9.67 3.07
N ALA A 190 8.77 8.93 4.14
CA ALA A 190 9.77 8.13 4.85
C ALA A 190 10.29 6.97 4.00
N VAL A 191 9.42 6.21 3.32
CA VAL A 191 9.85 5.15 2.41
C VAL A 191 10.79 5.71 1.33
N LYS A 192 10.43 6.84 0.71
CA LYS A 192 11.28 7.52 -0.26
C LYS A 192 12.66 7.83 0.31
N GLN A 193 12.73 8.30 1.56
CA GLN A 193 14.01 8.55 2.22
C GLN A 193 14.80 7.25 2.48
N VAL A 194 14.17 6.24 3.08
CA VAL A 194 14.83 4.96 3.40
C VAL A 194 15.40 4.28 2.16
N VAL A 195 14.71 4.40 1.03
CA VAL A 195 15.14 3.82 -0.25
C VAL A 195 16.24 4.64 -0.93
N ALA A 196 16.28 5.96 -0.70
CA ALA A 196 17.32 6.81 -1.24
C ALA A 196 18.69 6.54 -0.58
N ASP A 197 18.67 6.18 0.70
CA ASP A 197 19.86 5.83 1.47
C ASP A 197 20.26 4.36 1.24
N PRO A 198 21.56 4.01 1.36
CA PRO A 198 21.99 2.62 1.21
C PRO A 198 21.45 1.74 2.35
N LEU A 199 20.65 0.74 1.99
CA LEU A 199 20.11 -0.23 2.93
C LEU A 199 21.26 -1.04 3.58
N PRO A 200 21.32 -1.11 4.92
CA PRO A 200 22.31 -1.91 5.62
C PRO A 200 21.99 -3.42 5.52
N GLY A 201 23.00 -4.26 5.75
CA GLY A 201 22.82 -5.71 5.87
C GLY A 201 23.24 -6.50 4.63
N THR A 202 22.98 -7.81 4.68
CA THR A 202 23.32 -8.75 3.59
C THR A 202 22.45 -8.51 2.36
N PRO A 203 22.87 -8.97 1.16
CA PRO A 203 22.05 -8.82 -0.05
C PRO A 203 20.62 -9.36 0.12
N GLY A 204 20.46 -10.53 0.76
CA GLY A 204 19.15 -11.10 1.06
C GLY A 204 18.28 -10.21 1.95
N GLN A 205 18.85 -9.56 2.96
CA GLN A 205 18.15 -8.61 3.83
C GLN A 205 17.73 -7.35 3.05
N GLN A 206 18.60 -6.85 2.18
CA GLN A 206 18.29 -5.70 1.32
C GLN A 206 17.15 -6.02 0.35
N LEU A 207 17.16 -7.20 -0.26
CA LEU A 207 16.08 -7.65 -1.15
C LEU A 207 14.75 -7.80 -0.41
N ASP A 208 14.73 -8.44 0.76
CA ASP A 208 13.51 -8.56 1.57
C ASP A 208 12.97 -7.17 1.96
N ALA A 209 13.84 -6.26 2.37
CA ALA A 209 13.47 -4.88 2.67
C ALA A 209 12.83 -4.18 1.46
N LEU A 210 13.42 -4.29 0.26
CA LEU A 210 12.86 -3.71 -0.97
C LEU A 210 11.48 -4.30 -1.31
N LEU A 211 11.33 -5.62 -1.24
CA LEU A 211 10.04 -6.29 -1.49
C LEU A 211 8.98 -5.93 -0.45
N ARG A 212 9.37 -5.76 0.81
CA ARG A 212 8.50 -5.31 1.90
C ARG A 212 8.04 -3.87 1.69
N LEU A 213 8.96 -2.96 1.36
CA LEU A 213 8.65 -1.56 1.06
C LEU A 213 7.74 -1.45 -0.17
N ARG A 214 7.98 -2.27 -1.21
CA ARG A 214 7.11 -2.32 -2.39
C ARG A 214 5.67 -2.73 -2.05
N ARG A 215 5.52 -3.85 -1.32
CA ARG A 215 4.21 -4.33 -0.86
C ARG A 215 3.50 -3.28 0.00
N MET A 216 4.24 -2.56 0.84
CA MET A 216 3.72 -1.45 1.63
C MET A 216 3.20 -0.32 0.74
N CYS A 217 4.01 0.17 -0.21
CA CYS A 217 3.61 1.22 -1.15
C CYS A 217 2.37 0.85 -1.98
N SER A 218 2.29 -0.38 -2.48
CA SER A 218 1.15 -0.87 -3.26
C SER A 218 -0.15 -0.89 -2.45
N ARG A 219 -0.10 -1.37 -1.19
CA ARG A 219 -1.26 -1.36 -0.29
C ARG A 219 -1.72 0.06 0.05
N MET A 220 -0.78 0.97 0.28
CA MET A 220 -1.09 2.38 0.54
C MET A 220 -1.74 3.05 -0.66
N LEU A 221 -1.26 2.77 -1.88
CA LEU A 221 -1.86 3.31 -3.10
C LEU A 221 -3.31 2.84 -3.25
N SER A 222 -3.59 1.56 -2.98
CA SER A 222 -4.96 1.04 -3.02
C SER A 222 -5.87 1.73 -2.00
N GLN A 223 -5.41 1.93 -0.76
CA GLN A 223 -6.17 2.65 0.27
C GLN A 223 -6.42 4.12 -0.10
N LEU A 224 -5.42 4.82 -0.64
CA LEU A 224 -5.58 6.18 -1.14
C LEU A 224 -6.55 6.25 -2.31
N GLY A 225 -6.55 5.25 -3.19
CA GLY A 225 -7.54 5.12 -4.27
C GLY A 225 -8.98 5.02 -3.74
N ILE A 226 -9.22 4.20 -2.71
CA ILE A 226 -10.53 4.11 -2.05
C ILE A 226 -10.93 5.44 -1.43
N LEU A 227 -10.00 6.15 -0.79
CA LEU A 227 -10.25 7.47 -0.22
C LEU A 227 -10.70 8.46 -1.31
N VAL A 228 -10.02 8.50 -2.46
CA VAL A 228 -10.38 9.33 -3.62
C VAL A 228 -11.79 9.01 -4.11
N LEU A 229 -12.14 7.73 -4.24
CA LEU A 229 -13.50 7.31 -4.62
C LEU A 229 -14.56 7.83 -3.65
N LEU A 230 -14.30 7.72 -2.35
CA LEU A 230 -15.26 8.13 -1.33
C LEU A 230 -15.41 9.65 -1.27
N VAL A 231 -14.34 10.43 -1.49
CA VAL A 231 -14.43 11.89 -1.64
C VAL A 231 -15.32 12.25 -2.83
N MET A 232 -15.11 11.60 -3.98
CA MET A 232 -15.98 11.79 -5.14
C MET A 232 -17.43 11.39 -4.87
N ALA A 233 -17.66 10.27 -4.18
CA ALA A 233 -19.00 9.79 -3.85
C ALA A 233 -19.72 10.73 -2.88
N VAL A 234 -19.02 11.31 -1.90
CA VAL A 234 -19.56 12.34 -1.01
C VAL A 234 -19.97 13.57 -1.83
N ASN A 235 -19.12 14.04 -2.73
CA ASN A 235 -19.44 15.20 -3.58
C ASN A 235 -20.61 14.88 -4.55
N ALA A 236 -20.66 13.66 -5.09
CA ALA A 236 -21.72 13.21 -5.97
C ALA A 236 -23.07 13.06 -5.27
N THR A 237 -23.07 12.53 -4.04
CA THR A 237 -24.29 12.47 -3.25
C THR A 237 -24.76 13.87 -2.87
N ALA A 238 -23.86 14.82 -2.58
CA ALA A 238 -24.23 16.22 -2.34
C ALA A 238 -24.94 16.89 -3.54
N LEU A 239 -24.64 16.51 -4.80
CA LEU A 239 -25.33 17.01 -6.01
C LEU A 239 -26.84 16.74 -6.00
N GLY A 240 -27.29 15.64 -5.39
CA GLY A 240 -28.68 15.19 -5.45
C GLY A 240 -29.66 15.99 -4.57
N PHE A 241 -29.21 17.00 -3.82
CA PHE A 241 -29.93 17.53 -2.65
C PHE A 241 -30.19 19.05 -2.62
N GLY A 242 -29.89 19.82 -3.66
CA GLY A 242 -30.21 21.27 -3.70
C GLY A 242 -29.48 22.00 -4.83
N ALA A 243 -29.96 23.20 -5.17
CA ALA A 243 -29.62 23.97 -6.38
C ALA A 243 -28.13 23.88 -6.81
N GLU A 244 -27.93 23.43 -8.04
CA GLU A 244 -26.80 23.73 -8.94
C GLU A 244 -25.37 23.51 -8.41
N LEU A 245 -25.09 22.43 -7.66
CA LEU A 245 -23.69 21.98 -7.64
C LEU A 245 -23.36 21.44 -9.05
N ASP A 246 -22.35 22.00 -9.72
CA ASP A 246 -22.01 21.60 -11.08
C ASP A 246 -21.44 20.16 -11.09
N LYS A 247 -21.85 19.33 -12.05
CA LYS A 247 -21.26 18.00 -12.29
C LYS A 247 -19.74 18.12 -12.48
N GLY A 248 -19.27 19.26 -12.99
CA GLY A 248 -17.86 19.63 -13.07
C GLY A 248 -17.13 19.54 -11.74
N VAL A 249 -17.76 19.88 -10.60
CA VAL A 249 -17.14 19.85 -9.25
C VAL A 249 -16.75 18.43 -8.86
N VAL A 250 -17.62 17.45 -9.10
CA VAL A 250 -17.35 16.05 -8.74
C VAL A 250 -16.17 15.50 -9.54
N LEU A 251 -16.17 15.73 -10.86
CA LEU A 251 -15.06 15.32 -11.72
C LEU A 251 -13.77 16.03 -11.35
N TYR A 252 -13.82 17.35 -11.16
CA TYR A 252 -12.67 18.14 -10.75
C TYR A 252 -12.08 17.65 -9.43
N SER A 253 -12.93 17.37 -8.43
CA SER A 253 -12.49 16.83 -7.13
C SER A 253 -11.79 15.47 -7.28
N GLY A 254 -12.29 14.59 -8.16
CA GLY A 254 -11.67 13.31 -8.48
C GLY A 254 -10.31 13.47 -9.14
N VAL A 255 -10.20 14.38 -10.10
CA VAL A 255 -8.94 14.70 -10.79
C VAL A 255 -7.91 15.28 -9.82
N VAL A 256 -8.30 16.27 -9.03
CA VAL A 256 -7.45 16.91 -8.01
C VAL A 256 -6.96 15.88 -7.01
N ALA A 257 -7.85 15.07 -6.44
CA ALA A 257 -7.48 14.06 -5.46
C ALA A 257 -6.57 12.97 -6.07
N SER A 258 -6.85 12.52 -7.30
CA SER A 258 -5.99 11.59 -8.04
C SER A 258 -4.60 12.18 -8.32
N PHE A 259 -4.55 13.46 -8.69
CA PHE A 259 -3.30 14.18 -8.92
C PHE A 259 -2.48 14.28 -7.64
N VAL A 260 -3.11 14.65 -6.52
CA VAL A 260 -2.44 14.69 -5.19
C VAL A 260 -1.85 13.32 -4.84
N VAL A 261 -2.63 12.24 -4.96
CA VAL A 261 -2.13 10.87 -4.74
C VAL A 261 -0.98 10.53 -5.69
N GLY A 262 -1.08 10.92 -6.95
CA GLY A 262 -0.03 10.75 -7.95
C GLY A 262 1.27 11.46 -7.56
N THR A 263 1.21 12.72 -7.14
CA THR A 263 2.38 13.51 -6.70
C THR A 263 3.05 12.92 -5.45
N MET A 264 2.29 12.26 -4.58
CA MET A 264 2.79 11.55 -3.41
C MET A 264 3.47 10.22 -3.77
N PHE A 265 2.81 9.43 -4.62
CA PHE A 265 3.21 8.05 -4.92
C PHE A 265 4.34 7.99 -5.95
N ALA A 266 4.24 8.76 -7.04
CA ALA A 266 5.17 8.70 -8.17
C ALA A 266 6.65 8.85 -7.79
N PRO A 267 7.08 9.84 -6.99
CA PRO A 267 8.49 9.98 -6.63
C PRO A 267 8.98 8.82 -5.75
N THR A 268 8.12 8.28 -4.89
CA THR A 268 8.44 7.14 -4.02
C THR A 268 8.63 5.88 -4.86
N ALA A 269 7.71 5.61 -5.79
CA ALA A 269 7.79 4.47 -6.71
C ALA A 269 9.01 4.58 -7.64
N ALA A 270 9.31 5.77 -8.18
CA ALA A 270 10.48 5.98 -9.02
C ALA A 270 11.79 5.73 -8.25
N THR A 271 11.88 6.20 -7.00
CA THR A 271 13.06 5.97 -6.14
C THR A 271 13.22 4.48 -5.82
N LEU A 272 12.12 3.78 -5.53
CA LEU A 272 12.11 2.34 -5.29
C LEU A 272 12.57 1.52 -6.50
N ARG A 273 12.08 1.87 -7.69
CA ARG A 273 12.54 1.23 -8.93
C ARG A 273 14.02 1.46 -9.18
N ARG A 274 14.48 2.70 -9.08
CA ARG A 274 15.90 3.03 -9.26
C ARG A 274 16.77 2.25 -8.29
N ARG A 275 16.35 2.13 -7.03
CA ARG A 275 17.09 1.36 -6.03
C ARG A 275 17.06 -0.15 -6.32
N GLY A 276 15.93 -0.68 -6.77
CA GLY A 276 15.81 -2.08 -7.24
C GLY A 276 16.73 -2.38 -8.43
N GLN A 277 16.82 -1.46 -9.40
CA GLN A 277 17.73 -1.58 -10.55
C GLN A 277 19.19 -1.62 -10.09
N LEU A 278 19.60 -0.66 -9.25
CA LEU A 278 20.96 -0.63 -8.69
C LEU A 278 21.29 -1.89 -7.89
N TYR A 279 20.31 -2.46 -7.18
CA TYR A 279 20.49 -3.71 -6.44
C TYR A 279 20.74 -4.90 -7.41
N LEU A 280 19.96 -5.00 -8.48
CA LEU A 280 20.14 -6.03 -9.50
C LEU A 280 21.47 -5.91 -10.24
N GLU A 281 21.84 -4.70 -10.65
CA GLU A 281 23.11 -4.45 -11.32
C GLU A 281 24.31 -4.84 -10.45
N ARG A 282 24.22 -4.59 -9.14
CA ARG A 282 25.31 -4.89 -8.20
C ARG A 282 25.43 -6.37 -7.84
N HIS A 283 24.32 -7.08 -7.67
CA HIS A 283 24.32 -8.44 -7.13
C HIS A 283 24.00 -9.53 -8.15
N PHE A 284 23.43 -9.16 -9.30
CA PHE A 284 23.02 -10.07 -10.38
C PHE A 284 23.51 -9.54 -11.74
N SER A 285 24.80 -9.15 -11.80
CA SER A 285 25.43 -8.83 -13.08
C SER A 285 25.64 -10.11 -13.90
N LEU A 286 25.30 -10.04 -15.18
CA LEU A 286 25.49 -11.14 -16.13
C LEU A 286 26.92 -11.17 -16.71
N ASP A 287 27.70 -10.12 -16.49
CA ASP A 287 29.03 -9.95 -17.12
C ASP A 287 30.05 -10.99 -16.65
N GLN A 288 29.83 -11.59 -15.48
CA GLN A 288 30.74 -12.55 -14.83
C GLN A 288 30.20 -13.98 -14.84
N VAL A 289 29.06 -14.24 -15.48
CA VAL A 289 28.39 -15.55 -15.48
C VAL A 289 28.96 -16.43 -16.61
N PRO A 290 29.34 -17.69 -16.35
CA PRO A 290 29.77 -18.63 -17.39
C PRO A 290 28.70 -18.83 -18.48
N THR A 291 29.11 -18.98 -19.74
CA THR A 291 28.20 -19.09 -20.89
C THR A 291 27.14 -20.20 -20.74
N GLY A 292 27.48 -21.31 -20.06
CA GLY A 292 26.55 -22.42 -19.81
C GLY A 292 25.42 -22.10 -18.83
N GLU A 293 25.62 -21.15 -17.92
CA GLU A 293 24.65 -20.75 -16.88
C GLU A 293 23.95 -19.43 -17.21
N LEU A 294 24.35 -18.78 -18.31
CA LEU A 294 23.92 -17.43 -18.67
C LEU A 294 22.40 -17.33 -18.88
N ILE A 295 21.78 -18.37 -19.46
CA ILE A 295 20.33 -18.41 -19.67
C ILE A 295 19.58 -18.48 -18.33
N GLU A 296 20.02 -19.35 -17.42
CA GLU A 296 19.39 -19.51 -16.11
C GLU A 296 19.56 -18.24 -15.25
N ALA A 297 20.76 -17.65 -15.26
CA ALA A 297 21.02 -16.39 -14.56
C ALA A 297 20.17 -15.24 -15.12
N ALA A 298 20.01 -15.16 -16.44
CA ALA A 298 19.15 -14.17 -17.09
C ALA A 298 17.67 -14.38 -16.73
N GLU A 299 17.19 -15.62 -16.68
CA GLU A 299 15.82 -15.94 -16.27
C GLU A 299 15.57 -15.58 -14.80
N ASN A 300 16.52 -15.91 -13.91
CA ASN A 300 16.44 -15.57 -12.50
C ASN A 300 16.45 -14.06 -12.27
N LYS A 301 17.28 -13.32 -13.01
CA LYS A 301 17.27 -11.85 -13.03
C LYS A 301 15.91 -11.32 -13.50
N GLY A 302 15.36 -11.84 -14.60
CA GLY A 302 14.05 -11.42 -15.11
C GLY A 302 12.90 -11.69 -14.13
N LYS A 303 12.91 -12.84 -13.44
CA LYS A 303 11.96 -13.13 -12.35
C LYS A 303 12.08 -12.11 -11.22
N LEU A 304 13.31 -11.75 -10.85
CA LEU A 304 13.57 -10.79 -9.79
C LEU A 304 13.17 -9.37 -10.18
N GLU A 305 13.40 -8.96 -11.42
CA GLU A 305 12.93 -7.69 -12.00
C GLU A 305 11.41 -7.56 -11.90
N LYS A 306 10.68 -8.62 -12.25
CA LYS A 306 9.22 -8.69 -12.15
C LYS A 306 8.74 -8.61 -10.70
N LEU A 307 9.39 -9.33 -9.78
CA LEU A 307 9.09 -9.27 -8.35
C LEU A 307 9.36 -7.87 -7.76
N LEU A 308 10.39 -7.18 -8.24
CA LEU A 308 10.72 -5.80 -7.86
C LEU A 308 9.89 -4.74 -8.61
N GLY A 309 9.24 -5.10 -9.73
CA GLY A 309 8.35 -4.20 -10.45
C GLY A 309 9.02 -3.26 -11.41
N LEU A 310 10.22 -3.65 -11.82
CA LEU A 310 11.02 -2.89 -12.76
C LEU A 310 10.41 -2.93 -14.16
N ASP A 311 9.60 -3.94 -14.44
CA ASP A 311 8.84 -4.12 -15.68
C ASP A 311 7.59 -3.22 -15.78
N GLN A 312 7.06 -2.74 -14.64
CA GLN A 312 5.87 -1.89 -14.62
C GLN A 312 6.23 -0.41 -14.61
N THR A 313 5.65 0.37 -15.52
CA THR A 313 5.76 1.83 -15.50
C THR A 313 5.03 2.41 -14.27
N THR A 314 5.48 3.57 -13.77
CA THR A 314 4.79 4.28 -12.67
C THR A 314 3.32 4.53 -13.00
N PHE A 315 3.04 4.83 -14.27
CA PHE A 315 1.68 5.01 -14.75
C PHE A 315 0.87 3.71 -14.73
N GLY A 316 1.49 2.56 -15.05
CA GLY A 316 0.86 1.25 -14.94
C GLY A 316 0.45 0.91 -13.50
N GLU A 317 1.33 1.17 -12.53
CA GLU A 317 1.02 0.97 -11.10
C GLU A 317 -0.06 1.95 -10.61
N LEU A 318 -0.02 3.22 -11.05
CA LEU A 318 -1.07 4.19 -10.75
C LEU A 318 -2.41 3.76 -11.35
N LYS A 319 -2.43 3.29 -12.59
CA LYS A 319 -3.66 2.79 -13.23
C LYS A 319 -4.22 1.56 -12.50
N ALA A 320 -3.36 0.65 -12.05
CA ALA A 320 -3.75 -0.56 -11.35
C ALA A 320 -4.20 -0.29 -9.90
N GLY A 321 -3.51 0.58 -9.18
CA GLY A 321 -3.85 0.93 -7.80
C GLY A 321 -4.96 1.98 -7.68
N LEU A 322 -5.12 2.79 -8.72
CA LEU A 322 -6.14 3.82 -8.85
C LEU A 322 -7.09 3.41 -9.97
N VAL A 323 -7.73 2.23 -9.84
CA VAL A 323 -8.82 1.74 -10.72
C VAL A 323 -9.88 2.84 -10.98
N VAL A 324 -9.98 3.77 -10.04
CA VAL A 324 -10.71 5.04 -10.03
C VAL A 324 -10.42 5.96 -11.23
N LEU A 325 -9.22 5.92 -11.81
CA LEU A 325 -8.90 6.72 -12.99
C LEU A 325 -9.78 6.33 -14.17
N SER A 326 -10.21 5.07 -14.29
CA SER A 326 -11.00 4.65 -15.46
C SER A 326 -12.40 5.32 -15.48
N PRO A 327 -13.20 5.31 -14.40
CA PRO A 327 -14.43 6.09 -14.33
C PRO A 327 -14.21 7.61 -14.39
N VAL A 328 -13.16 8.15 -13.75
CA VAL A 328 -12.85 9.59 -13.78
C VAL A 328 -12.52 10.06 -15.20
N VAL A 329 -11.67 9.32 -15.92
CA VAL A 329 -11.30 9.61 -17.31
C VAL A 329 -12.52 9.46 -18.21
N ALA A 330 -13.34 8.43 -18.02
CA ALA A 330 -14.58 8.27 -18.78
C ALA A 330 -15.57 9.43 -18.52
N GLY A 331 -15.70 9.87 -17.27
CA GLY A 331 -16.54 11.02 -16.89
C GLY A 331 -16.02 12.35 -17.45
N LEU A 332 -14.71 12.57 -17.42
CA LEU A 332 -14.03 13.72 -18.04
C LEU A 332 -14.27 13.76 -19.55
N ILE A 333 -14.08 12.63 -20.24
CA ILE A 333 -14.34 12.52 -21.68
C ILE A 333 -15.83 12.80 -21.97
N ALA A 334 -16.74 12.25 -21.15
CA ALA A 334 -18.18 12.48 -21.32
C ALA A 334 -18.56 13.96 -21.15
N VAL A 335 -17.96 14.68 -20.19
CA VAL A 335 -18.20 16.11 -19.98
C VAL A 335 -17.57 16.96 -21.08
N MET A 336 -16.34 16.65 -21.52
CA MET A 336 -15.74 17.36 -22.66
C MET A 336 -16.55 17.17 -23.95
N ILE A 337 -17.12 15.98 -24.18
CA ILE A 337 -18.01 15.74 -25.32
C ILE A 337 -19.32 16.53 -25.20
N GLN A 338 -19.82 16.77 -23.98
CA GLN A 338 -21.03 17.57 -23.76
C GLN A 338 -20.80 19.07 -24.00
N GLU A 339 -19.64 19.62 -23.66
CA GLU A 339 -19.34 21.05 -23.91
C GLU A 339 -18.98 21.37 -25.37
N VAL A 340 -18.70 20.37 -26.21
CA VAL A 340 -18.43 20.54 -27.65
C VAL A 340 -19.72 20.57 -28.50
N LYS A 341 -20.88 20.36 -27.88
CA LYS A 341 -22.20 20.45 -28.53
C LYS A 341 -22.93 21.73 -28.13
#